data_AF-A0A2C6WSJ1-F1
#
_entry.id   AF-A0A2C6WSJ1-F1
#
_cell.length_a   1.000
_cell.length_b   1.000
_cell.length_c   1.000
_cell.angle_alpha   90.00
_cell.angle_beta   90.00
_cell.angle_gamma   90.00
#
_symmetry.space_group_name_H-M   'P 1'
#
loop_
_entity.id
_entity.type
_entity.pdbx_description
1 polymer ?
#
loop_
_entity_poly.entity_id
_entity_poly.type
_entity_poly.pdbx_seq_one_letter_code
_entity_poly.pdbx_strand_id
1 'polypeptide(L)' 'MNTNNLKAEVTRSGMSIEEFLYKINSKGIKMSKSSYYKRLRGTYEFDRKEILVITDVLNLSKQQMNDIFFGE' A
#
# COMPACT_ATOMS: atom_id res chain seq x y z
N MET A 1 -11.93 0.82 1.10
CA MET A 1 -10.47 0.70 1.33
C MET A 1 -10.15 0.97 2.78
N ASN A 2 -9.59 -0.02 3.46
CA ASN A 2 -9.25 0.08 4.88
C ASN A 2 -7.81 0.60 5.08
N THR A 3 -7.68 1.90 5.32
CA THR A 3 -6.40 2.60 5.47
C THR A 3 -5.63 2.18 6.72
N ASN A 4 -6.34 1.78 7.77
CA ASN A 4 -5.75 1.32 9.02
C ASN A 4 -5.12 -0.05 8.83
N ASN A 5 -5.79 -0.95 8.10
CA ASN A 5 -5.23 -2.26 7.77
C ASN A 5 -3.96 -2.13 6.92
N LEU A 6 -3.94 -1.24 5.91
CA LEU A 6 -2.74 -1.02 5.11
C LEU A 6 -1.56 -0.54 5.98
N LYS A 7 -1.78 0.44 6.87
CA LYS A 7 -0.74 0.92 7.78
C LYS A 7 -0.26 -0.18 8.72
N ALA A 8 -1.20 -0.97 9.28
CA ALA A 8 -0.89 -2.06 10.17
C ALA A 8 -0.01 -3.11 9.48
N GLU A 9 -0.29 -3.46 8.22
CA GLU A 9 0.56 -4.39 7.46
C GLU A 9 1.95 -3.82 7.16
N VAL A 10 2.07 -2.53 6.85
CA VAL A 10 3.39 -1.90 6.71
C VAL A 10 4.18 -1.99 8.02
N THR A 11 3.55 -1.69 9.16
CA THR A 11 4.20 -1.84 10.48
C THR A 11 4.54 -3.29 10.80
N ARG A 12 3.64 -4.25 10.52
CA ARG A 12 3.89 -5.70 10.72
C ARG A 12 5.05 -6.22 9.89
N SER A 13 5.26 -5.65 8.69
CA SER A 13 6.40 -5.97 7.83
C SER A 13 7.75 -5.42 8.34
N GLY A 14 7.76 -4.70 9.48
CA GLY A 14 8.95 -4.14 10.09
C GLY A 14 9.51 -2.92 9.36
N MET A 15 8.73 -2.31 8.45
CA MET A 15 9.16 -1.17 7.66
C MET A 15 8.55 0.14 8.16
N SER A 16 9.33 1.20 8.08
CA SER A 16 8.81 2.57 8.06
C SER A 16 8.04 2.84 6.76
N ILE A 17 7.19 3.87 6.76
CA ILE A 17 6.52 4.34 5.52
C ILE A 17 7.55 4.73 4.45
N GLU A 18 8.70 5.28 4.84
CA GLU A 18 9.75 5.71 3.90
C GLU A 18 10.42 4.52 3.22
N GLU A 19 10.77 3.47 3.97
CA GLU A 19 11.31 2.23 3.43
C GLU A 19 10.29 1.50 2.55
N PHE A 20 9.03 1.48 2.97
CA PHE A 20 7.94 0.94 2.17
C PHE A 20 7.81 1.67 0.82
N LEU A 21 7.78 3.02 0.84
CA LEU A 21 7.72 3.82 -0.38
C LEU A 21 8.95 3.62 -1.26
N TYR A 22 10.14 3.48 -0.67
CA TYR A 22 11.36 3.14 -1.40
C TYR A 22 11.24 1.78 -2.10
N LYS A 23 10.73 0.74 -1.42
CA LYS A 23 10.57 -0.60 -2.01
C LYS A 23 9.53 -0.66 -3.13
N ILE A 24 8.39 0.01 -3.00
CA ILE A 24 7.42 0.05 -4.11
C ILE A 24 7.99 0.84 -5.30
N ASN A 25 8.77 1.90 -5.02
CA ASN A 25 9.37 2.72 -6.07
C ASN A 25 10.46 1.97 -6.85
N SER A 26 11.27 1.15 -6.17
CA SER A 26 12.26 0.30 -6.82
C SER A 26 11.63 -0.79 -7.69
N LYS A 27 10.35 -1.13 -7.46
CA LYS A 27 9.55 -2.04 -8.29
C LYS A 27 8.77 -1.32 -9.42
N GLY A 28 9.12 -0.08 -9.72
CA GLY A 28 8.57 0.65 -10.88
C GLY A 28 7.22 1.33 -10.65
N ILE A 29 6.85 1.52 -9.38
CA ILE A 29 5.83 2.51 -8.99
C ILE A 29 6.52 3.87 -8.81
N LYS A 30 5.81 4.97 -9.03
CA LYS A 30 6.31 6.32 -8.72
C LYS A 30 5.35 6.97 -7.74
N MET A 31 5.56 6.69 -6.46
CA MET A 31 4.72 7.20 -5.38
C MET A 31 5.56 8.02 -4.41
N SER A 32 5.23 9.30 -4.31
CA SER A 32 5.75 10.19 -3.27
C SER A 32 4.98 10.00 -1.97
N LYS A 33 5.56 10.44 -0.86
CA LYS A 33 4.89 10.47 0.45
C LYS A 33 3.56 11.25 0.41
N SER A 34 3.52 12.37 -0.30
CA SER A 34 2.29 13.16 -0.47
C SER A 34 1.23 12.43 -1.30
N SER A 35 1.62 11.77 -2.39
CA SER A 35 0.71 10.94 -3.21
C SER A 35 0.12 9.78 -2.39
N TYR A 36 0.97 9.08 -1.63
CA TYR A 36 0.54 8.02 -0.72
C TYR A 36 -0.51 8.50 0.29
N TYR A 37 -0.27 9.61 0.99
CA TYR A 37 -1.24 10.13 1.95
C TYR A 37 -2.53 10.64 1.30
N LYS A 38 -2.49 11.15 0.06
CA LYS A 38 -3.71 11.51 -0.67
C LYS A 38 -4.56 10.25 -0.98
N ARG A 39 -3.91 9.11 -1.27
CA ARG A 39 -4.61 7.84 -1.41
C ARG A 39 -5.21 7.32 -0.11
N LEU A 40 -4.45 7.42 0.98
CA LEU A 40 -4.95 7.10 2.31
C LEU A 40 -6.14 7.97 2.75
N ARG A 41 -6.31 9.16 2.20
CA ARG A 41 -7.46 10.04 2.47
C ARG A 41 -8.64 9.79 1.52
N GLY A 42 -8.51 8.87 0.56
CA GLY A 42 -9.51 8.62 -0.47
C GLY A 42 -9.60 9.71 -1.54
N THR A 43 -8.62 10.63 -1.61
CA THR A 43 -8.59 11.64 -2.68
C THR A 43 -8.20 11.04 -4.03
N TYR A 44 -7.39 9.99 -4.01
CA TYR A 44 -7.03 9.19 -5.18
C TYR A 44 -7.13 7.72 -4.81
N GLU A 45 -7.46 6.87 -5.77
CA GLU A 45 -7.42 5.42 -5.57
C GLU A 45 -6.03 4.87 -5.91
N PHE A 46 -5.74 3.68 -5.39
CA PHE A 46 -4.62 2.88 -5.87
C PHE A 46 -5.02 2.21 -7.17
N ASP A 47 -4.17 2.30 -8.19
CA ASP A 47 -4.41 1.56 -9.43
C ASP A 47 -4.06 0.07 -9.26
N ARG A 48 -4.45 -0.74 -10.24
CA ARG A 48 -4.19 -2.19 -10.22
C ARG A 48 -2.70 -2.52 -10.10
N LYS A 49 -1.82 -1.79 -10.80
CA LYS A 49 -0.38 -2.05 -10.78
C LYS A 49 0.19 -1.74 -9.39
N GLU A 50 -0.26 -0.65 -8.78
CA GLU A 50 0.11 -0.27 -7.42
C GLU A 50 -0.34 -1.30 -6.40
N ILE A 51 -1.59 -1.77 -6.47
CA ILE A 51 -2.12 -2.81 -5.58
C ILE A 51 -1.28 -4.08 -5.68
N LEU A 52 -0.94 -4.53 -6.90
CA LEU A 52 -0.13 -5.72 -7.12
C LEU A 52 1.28 -5.58 -6.52
N VAL A 53 1.94 -4.44 -6.76
CA VAL A 53 3.28 -4.19 -6.21
C VAL A 53 3.25 -4.09 -4.69
N ILE A 54 2.23 -3.44 -4.10
CA ILE A 54 2.10 -3.33 -2.64
C ILE A 54 1.85 -4.71 -2.02
N THR A 55 0.97 -5.51 -2.64
CA THR A 55 0.69 -6.90 -2.22
C THR A 55 1.97 -7.73 -2.20
N ASP A 56 2.80 -7.61 -3.23
CA ASP A 56 4.07 -8.31 -3.35
C ASP A 56 5.13 -7.78 -2.36
N VAL A 57 5.24 -6.48 -2.14
CA VAL A 57 6.19 -5.87 -1.18
C VAL A 57 5.85 -6.22 0.27
N LEU A 58 4.56 -6.28 0.60
CA LEU A 58 4.08 -6.60 1.94
C LEU A 58 3.80 -8.09 2.13
N ASN A 59 4.00 -8.91 1.10
CA ASN A 59 3.70 -10.34 1.09
C ASN A 59 2.28 -10.66 1.58
N LEU A 60 1.29 -9.90 1.09
CA LEU A 60 -0.10 -10.03 1.49
C LEU A 60 -0.73 -11.27 0.84
N SER A 61 -1.52 -12.00 1.61
CA SER A 61 -2.43 -12.99 1.05
C SER A 61 -3.52 -12.32 0.21
N LYS A 62 -4.17 -13.09 -0.67
CA LYS A 62 -5.31 -12.62 -1.46
C LYS A 62 -6.45 -12.09 -0.57
N GLN A 63 -6.66 -12.70 0.60
CA GLN A 63 -7.68 -12.25 1.55
C GLN A 63 -7.30 -10.88 2.14
N GLN A 64 -6.08 -10.72 2.65
CA GLN A 64 -5.61 -9.43 3.18
C GLN A 64 -5.64 -8.33 2.13
N MET A 65 -5.21 -8.64 0.90
CA MET A 65 -5.28 -7.70 -0.23
C MET A 65 -6.73 -7.25 -0.47
N ASN A 66 -7.68 -8.19 -0.50
CA ASN A 66 -9.09 -7.87 -0.64
C ASN A 66 -9.61 -7.01 0.53
N ASP A 67 -9.32 -7.41 1.77
CA ASP A 67 -9.78 -6.69 2.97
C ASP A 67 -9.23 -5.26 3.04
N ILE A 68 -8.01 -5.04 2.54
CA ILE A 68 -7.37 -3.72 2.52
C ILE A 68 -7.94 -2.85 1.39
N PHE A 69 -7.89 -3.34 0.14
CA PHE A 69 -8.14 -2.49 -1.02
C PHE A 69 -9.62 -2.46 -1.45
N PHE A 70 -10.33 -3.56 -1.23
CA PHE A 70 -11.71 -3.75 -1.69
C PHE A 70 -12.72 -3.93 -0.54
N GLY A 71 -12.25 -4.06 0.70
CA GLY A 71 -13.09 -4.07 1.89
C GLY A 71 -13.70 -2.69 2.17
N GLU A 72 -14.86 -2.71 2.84
CA GLU A 72 -15.55 -1.53 3.36
C GLU A 72 -14.72 -0.82 4.45
#